data_AF-A0A4Q3NL50-F1
#
_entry.id   AF-A0A4Q3NL50-F1
#
_cell.length_a   1.000
_cell.length_b   1.000
_cell.length_c   1.000
_cell.angle_alpha   90.00
_cell.angle_beta   90.00
_cell.angle_gamma   90.00
#
_symmetry.space_group_name_H-M   'P 1'
#
loop_
_entity.id
_entity.type
_entity.pdbx_description
1 polymer ?
#
loop_
_entity_poly.entity_id
_entity_poly.type
_entity_poly.pdbx_seq_one_letter_code
_entity_poly.pdbx_strand_id
1 'polypeptide(L)'
;MVTRTTNCKLLQNSARYFLLATAFIFRFSNAEAQTLFDLLPSKETGISFSNTLNETENLNVMAYEYFYNGGGVAVGDINNDGLPDIYFTANMKPN
;
A
#
# COMPACT_ATOMS: atom_id res chain seq x y z
N MET A 1 -1.00 37.75 -63.20
CA MET A 1 0.25 37.41 -62.51
C MET A 1 -0.04 37.40 -61.01
N VAL A 2 -0.30 36.22 -60.44
CA VAL A 2 -0.52 36.03 -59.00
C VAL A 2 0.18 34.73 -58.63
N THR A 3 1.17 34.82 -57.74
CA THR A 3 1.96 33.70 -57.22
C THR A 3 1.21 33.00 -56.09
N ARG A 4 1.26 31.66 -56.04
CA ARG A 4 0.78 30.88 -54.89
C ARG A 4 1.80 29.81 -54.46
N THR A 5 2.09 29.89 -53.15
CA THR A 5 2.32 28.78 -52.20
C THR A 5 3.63 27.96 -52.26
N THR A 6 4.63 28.41 -51.50
CA THR A 6 5.72 27.55 -50.95
C THR A 6 5.75 27.47 -49.41
N ASN A 7 4.91 28.23 -48.69
CA ASN A 7 4.98 28.33 -47.22
C ASN A 7 4.25 27.22 -46.42
N CYS A 8 3.57 26.26 -47.06
CA CYS A 8 2.73 25.29 -46.33
C CYS A 8 3.47 24.02 -45.87
N LYS A 9 4.55 23.61 -46.55
CA LYS A 9 5.24 22.33 -46.25
C LYS A 9 6.23 22.40 -45.07
N LEU A 10 6.80 23.57 -44.78
CA LEU A 10 7.76 23.75 -43.67
C LEU A 10 7.08 23.75 -42.29
N LEU A 11 5.86 24.29 -42.19
CA LEU A 11 5.07 24.35 -40.95
C LEU A 11 4.49 22.99 -40.53
N GLN A 12 4.23 22.08 -41.48
CA GLN A 12 3.71 20.74 -41.17
C GLN A 12 4.78 19.81 -40.56
N ASN A 13 6.07 19.98 -40.90
CA ASN A 13 7.13 19.14 -40.37
C ASN A 13 7.58 19.58 -38.96
N SER A 14 7.63 20.88 -38.67
CA SER A 14 7.98 21.39 -37.33
C SER A 14 6.94 21.00 -36.27
N ALA A 15 5.65 20.98 -36.63
CA ALA A 15 4.57 20.53 -35.74
C ALA A 15 4.67 19.04 -35.38
N ARG A 16 5.17 18.18 -36.29
CA ARG A 16 5.37 16.75 -36.02
C ARG A 16 6.55 16.50 -35.06
N TYR A 17 7.63 17.26 -35.19
CA TYR A 17 8.75 17.20 -34.24
C TYR A 17 8.36 17.75 -32.85
N PHE A 18 7.49 18.76 -32.80
CA PHE A 18 6.97 19.30 -31.54
C PHE A 18 6.06 18.30 -30.80
N LEU A 19 5.21 17.56 -31.53
CA LEU A 19 4.36 16.50 -30.97
C LEU A 19 5.14 15.26 -30.52
N LEU A 20 6.26 14.93 -31.18
CA LEU A 20 7.15 13.85 -30.75
C LEU A 20 7.98 14.23 -29.52
N ALA A 21 8.35 15.50 -29.37
CA ALA A 21 9.11 15.99 -28.22
C ALA A 21 8.27 16.02 -26.92
N THR A 22 6.97 16.32 -26.99
CA THR A 22 6.09 16.32 -25.81
C THR A 22 5.75 14.91 -25.31
N ALA A 23 5.69 13.91 -26.21
CA ALA A 23 5.49 12.51 -25.84
C ALA A 23 6.68 11.90 -25.08
N PHE A 24 7.89 12.46 -25.24
CA PHE A 24 9.10 11.98 -24.56
C PHE A 24 9.22 12.49 -23.11
N ILE A 25 8.62 13.64 -22.79
CA ILE A 25 8.72 14.28 -21.45
C ILE A 25 7.74 13.65 -20.43
N PHE A 26 6.74 12.88 -20.88
CA PHE A 26 5.68 12.33 -20.01
C PHE A 26 5.93 10.92 -19.46
N ARG A 27 7.17 10.40 -19.54
CA ARG A 27 7.53 9.14 -18.88
C ARG A 27 8.01 9.39 -17.45
N PHE A 28 7.12 9.92 -16.60
CA PHE A 28 7.30 9.82 -15.16
C PHE A 28 6.87 8.40 -14.75
N SER A 29 7.84 7.48 -14.63
CA SER A 29 7.60 6.24 -13.93
C SER A 29 7.53 6.56 -12.43
N ASN A 30 6.36 6.40 -11.82
CA ASN A 30 6.32 6.24 -10.38
C ASN A 30 7.06 4.93 -10.08
N ALA A 31 8.31 5.05 -9.61
CA ALA A 31 9.03 3.91 -9.07
C ALA A 31 8.38 3.60 -7.73
N GLU A 32 7.34 2.79 -7.75
CA GLU A 32 6.74 2.25 -6.54
C GLU A 32 7.80 1.43 -5.83
N ALA A 33 8.08 1.79 -4.57
CA ALA A 33 9.11 1.13 -3.80
C ALA A 33 8.73 -0.35 -3.68
N GLN A 34 9.63 -1.24 -4.11
CA GLN A 34 9.40 -2.67 -4.01
C GLN A 34 9.31 -3.06 -2.53
N THR A 35 8.12 -3.41 -2.08
CA THR A 35 7.88 -3.90 -0.72
C THR A 35 8.13 -5.41 -0.66
N LEU A 36 8.48 -5.90 0.52
CA LEU A 36 8.52 -7.35 0.78
C LEU A 36 7.13 -7.92 1.07
N PHE A 37 6.15 -7.06 1.37
CA PHE A 37 4.82 -7.44 1.81
C PHE A 37 3.77 -6.55 1.17
N ASP A 38 2.62 -7.16 0.88
CA ASP A 38 1.40 -6.48 0.45
C ASP A 38 0.43 -6.37 1.62
N LEU A 39 -0.22 -5.22 1.74
CA LEU A 39 -1.29 -5.02 2.70
C LEU A 39 -2.59 -5.64 2.15
N LEU A 40 -3.02 -6.75 2.73
CA LEU A 40 -4.27 -7.41 2.36
C LEU A 40 -5.46 -6.87 3.17
N PRO A 41 -6.62 -6.56 2.54
CA PRO A 41 -7.83 -6.18 3.26
C PRO A 41 -8.35 -7.28 4.19
N SER A 42 -8.87 -6.92 5.36
CA SER A 42 -9.52 -7.87 6.29
C SER A 42 -10.62 -8.72 5.64
N LYS A 43 -11.36 -8.15 4.67
CA LYS A 43 -12.39 -8.87 3.90
C LYS A 43 -11.81 -10.03 3.07
N GLU A 44 -10.56 -9.92 2.63
CA GLU A 44 -9.87 -10.95 1.86
C GLU A 44 -9.26 -12.01 2.77
N THR A 45 -8.64 -11.60 3.88
CA THR A 45 -7.97 -12.52 4.82
C THR A 45 -8.94 -13.20 5.79
N GLY A 46 -10.13 -12.64 6.01
CA GLY A 46 -11.06 -13.06 7.06
C GLY A 46 -10.63 -12.66 8.48
N ILE A 47 -9.49 -11.98 8.63
CA ILE A 47 -8.92 -11.60 9.94
C ILE A 47 -9.48 -10.25 10.36
N SER A 48 -10.30 -10.22 11.41
CA SER A 48 -10.89 -9.00 12.00
C SER A 48 -10.40 -8.68 13.42
N PHE A 49 -9.46 -9.48 13.93
CA PHE A 49 -8.93 -9.34 15.28
C PHE A 49 -8.23 -8.00 15.51
N SER A 50 -8.38 -7.46 16.72
CA SER A 50 -7.66 -6.28 17.19
C SER A 50 -7.43 -6.38 18.70
N ASN A 51 -6.16 -6.22 19.13
CA ASN A 51 -5.78 -6.07 20.53
C ASN A 51 -6.03 -4.63 21.00
N THR A 52 -7.31 -4.28 21.13
CA THR A 52 -7.72 -2.94 21.59
C THR A 52 -7.49 -2.82 23.10
N LEU A 53 -6.72 -1.81 23.50
CA LEU A 53 -6.45 -1.50 24.90
C LEU A 53 -7.35 -0.35 25.34
N ASN A 54 -7.91 -0.46 26.54
CA ASN A 54 -8.75 0.58 27.12
C ASN A 54 -8.06 1.18 28.34
N GLU A 55 -7.42 2.33 28.13
CA GLU A 55 -6.66 3.01 29.18
C GLU A 55 -7.55 3.65 30.23
N THR A 56 -7.05 3.68 31.46
CA THR A 56 -7.62 4.46 32.58
C THR A 56 -6.48 5.11 33.35
N GLU A 57 -6.77 6.02 34.28
CA GLU A 57 -5.73 6.65 35.11
C GLU A 57 -4.86 5.63 35.87
N ASN A 58 -5.44 4.48 36.25
CA ASN A 58 -4.74 3.41 36.96
C ASN A 58 -4.25 2.28 36.04
N LEU A 59 -4.62 2.29 34.76
CA LEU A 59 -4.26 1.26 33.77
C LEU A 59 -3.78 1.94 32.49
N ASN A 60 -2.49 2.26 32.48
CA ASN A 60 -1.76 2.83 31.35
C ASN A 60 -0.26 2.54 31.55
N VAL A 61 0.57 2.94 30.59
CA VAL A 61 2.03 2.68 30.65
C VAL A 61 2.74 3.32 31.85
N MET A 62 2.25 4.44 32.36
CA MET A 62 2.85 5.12 33.52
C MET A 62 2.55 4.38 34.82
N ALA A 63 1.38 3.72 34.91
CA ALA A 63 1.00 2.89 36.05
C ALA A 63 1.55 1.45 35.95
N TYR A 64 1.69 0.93 34.73
CA TYR A 64 2.22 -0.40 34.44
C TYR A 64 3.01 -0.40 33.13
N GLU A 65 4.34 -0.47 33.23
CA GLU A 65 5.26 -0.36 32.09
C GLU A 65 4.98 -1.39 30.98
N TYR A 66 4.46 -2.56 31.35
CA TYR A 66 4.17 -3.64 30.40
C TYR A 66 2.74 -3.57 29.83
N PHE A 67 2.00 -2.48 30.00
CA PHE A 67 0.60 -2.38 29.55
C PHE A 67 0.44 -2.61 28.04
N TYR A 68 1.38 -2.10 27.25
CA TYR A 68 1.43 -2.32 25.81
C TYR A 68 2.19 -3.60 25.41
N ASN A 69 2.87 -4.24 26.36
CA ASN A 69 3.63 -5.45 26.12
C ASN A 69 2.69 -6.64 26.20
N GLY A 70 2.05 -6.93 25.08
CA GLY A 70 1.15 -8.07 24.91
C GLY A 70 0.44 -7.97 23.57
N GLY A 71 -0.07 -9.10 23.10
CA GLY A 71 -0.48 -9.25 21.71
C GLY A 71 0.60 -10.02 20.95
N GLY A 72 0.45 -11.34 20.96
CA GLY A 72 1.28 -12.26 20.20
C GLY A 72 0.47 -12.87 19.07
N VAL A 73 1.18 -13.30 18.03
CA VAL A 73 0.63 -14.15 16.98
C VAL A 73 1.44 -15.44 16.94
N ALA A 74 0.77 -16.56 16.85
CA ALA A 74 1.36 -17.85 16.58
C ALA A 74 0.79 -18.41 15.28
N VAL A 75 1.64 -19.11 14.53
CA VAL A 75 1.25 -19.77 13.28
C VAL A 75 1.68 -21.22 13.35
N GLY A 76 0.78 -22.13 13.05
CA GLY A 76 1.03 -23.57 13.03
C GLY A 76 -0.21 -24.34 12.62
N ASP A 77 -0.04 -25.56 12.14
CA ASP A 77 -1.16 -26.47 11.84
C ASP A 77 -1.58 -27.17 13.13
N ILE A 78 -2.60 -26.65 13.80
CA ILE A 78 -3.09 -27.12 15.10
C ILE A 78 -4.18 -28.16 14.89
N ASN A 79 -4.99 -28.01 13.85
CA ASN A 79 -6.12 -28.89 13.58
C ASN A 79 -5.75 -30.11 12.69
N ASN A 80 -4.54 -30.15 12.15
CA ASN A 80 -3.97 -31.19 11.27
C ASN A 80 -4.65 -31.31 9.89
N ASP A 81 -5.11 -30.21 9.31
CA ASP A 81 -5.64 -30.19 7.94
C ASP A 81 -4.56 -29.88 6.87
N GLY A 82 -3.31 -29.66 7.29
CA GLY A 82 -2.20 -29.32 6.42
C GLY A 82 -2.14 -27.84 6.04
N LEU A 83 -3.01 -27.00 6.60
CA LEU A 83 -2.99 -25.54 6.43
C LEU A 83 -2.45 -24.86 7.70
N PRO A 84 -1.74 -23.72 7.58
CA PRO A 84 -1.35 -22.96 8.75
C PRO A 84 -2.56 -22.31 9.43
N ASP A 85 -2.78 -22.62 10.71
CA ASP A 85 -3.71 -21.88 11.56
C ASP A 85 -3.01 -20.65 12.17
N ILE A 86 -3.78 -19.59 12.42
CA ILE A 86 -3.29 -18.34 13.04
C ILE A 86 -4.01 -18.15 14.38
N TYR A 87 -3.23 -17.98 15.44
CA TYR A 87 -3.73 -17.71 16.79
C TYR A 87 -3.24 -16.35 17.28
N PHE A 88 -4.15 -15.57 17.86
CA PHE A 88 -3.85 -14.26 18.44
C PHE A 88 -4.03 -14.30 19.95
N THR A 89 -3.20 -13.56 20.70
CA THR A 89 -3.43 -13.29 22.12
C THR A 89 -3.88 -11.85 22.32
N ALA A 90 -4.71 -11.61 23.34
CA ALA A 90 -5.22 -10.29 23.67
C ALA A 90 -4.91 -9.92 25.12
N ASN A 91 -4.63 -8.65 25.37
CA ASN A 91 -4.26 -8.19 26.73
C ASN A 91 -5.50 -8.04 27.62
N MET A 92 -6.63 -7.68 27.03
CA MET A 92 -7.85 -7.29 27.75
C MET A 92 -9.11 -8.03 27.26
N LYS A 93 -8.95 -9.08 26.45
CA LYS A 93 -10.06 -9.94 26.00
C LYS A 93 -9.81 -11.38 26.45
N PRO A 94 -10.87 -12.18 26.67
CA PRO A 94 -10.72 -13.61 26.93
C PRO A 94 -10.02 -14.34 25.79
N ASN A 95 -9.35 -15.44 26.12
CA ASN A 95 -8.79 -16.41 25.17
C ASN A 95 -9.82 -17.49 24.84
#